data_AF-A0A255S4W7-F1
#
_entry.id   AF-A0A255S4W7-F1
#
_cell.length_a   1.000
_cell.length_b   1.000
_cell.length_c   1.000
_cell.angle_alpha   90.00
_cell.angle_beta   90.00
_cell.angle_gamma   90.00
#
_symmetry.space_group_name_H-M   'P 1'
#
loop_
_entity.id
_entity.type
_entity.pdbx_description
1 polymer ?
#
loop_
_entity_poly.entity_id
_entity_poly.type
_entity_poly.pdbx_seq_one_letter_code
_entity_poly.pdbx_strand_id
1 'polypeptide(L)'
;MKQNTKDWIQYTSAIALIASAIVMAFTSFMTINDITSGINAYIGIAISGGLAIFGVAAYMVNQVTQFKTEIRKELDEMKKGAKDEKN
;
A
#
# COMPACT_ATOMS: atom_id res chain seq x y z
N MET A 1 18.30 7.37 0.23
CA MET A 1 17.59 6.26 -0.44
C MET A 1 16.30 6.81 -1.03
N LYS A 2 16.03 6.63 -2.34
CA LYS A 2 14.81 7.18 -2.99
C LYS A 2 13.55 6.62 -2.31
N GLN A 3 12.55 7.46 -2.03
CA GLN A 3 11.24 7.04 -1.46
C GLN A 3 10.65 5.85 -2.22
N ASN A 4 10.74 5.89 -3.55
CA ASN A 4 10.27 4.83 -4.45
C ASN A 4 10.88 3.44 -4.15
N THR A 5 12.12 3.39 -3.63
CA THR A 5 12.79 2.13 -3.28
C THR A 5 12.26 1.54 -1.99
N LYS A 6 11.84 2.37 -1.01
CA LYS A 6 11.23 1.91 0.24
C LYS A 6 9.85 1.32 0.00
N ASP A 7 9.01 2.00 -0.78
CA ASP A 7 7.67 1.53 -1.11
C ASP A 7 7.72 0.25 -1.94
N TRP A 8 8.63 0.18 -2.91
CA TRP A 8 8.83 -1.03 -3.70
C TRP A 8 9.22 -2.24 -2.85
N ILE A 9 10.11 -2.05 -1.86
CA ILE A 9 10.48 -3.12 -0.92
C ILE A 9 9.28 -3.54 -0.07
N GLN A 10 8.48 -2.61 0.45
CA GLN A 10 7.29 -2.93 1.26
C GLN A 10 6.22 -3.68 0.47
N TYR A 11 5.95 -3.26 -0.76
CA TYR A 11 4.99 -3.97 -1.62
C TYR A 11 5.50 -5.33 -2.04
N THR A 12 6.77 -5.43 -2.43
CA THR A 12 7.38 -6.70 -2.83
C THR A 12 7.43 -7.68 -1.66
N SER A 13 7.76 -7.22 -0.45
CA SER A 13 7.77 -8.07 0.73
C SER A 13 6.38 -8.53 1.13
N ALA A 14 5.36 -7.66 1.04
CA ALA A 14 3.97 -8.04 1.28
C ALA A 14 3.49 -9.13 0.30
N ILE A 15 3.80 -8.99 -0.99
CA ILE A 15 3.48 -10.00 -2.01
C ILE A 15 4.22 -11.30 -1.74
N ALA A 16 5.51 -11.25 -1.43
CA ALA A 16 6.30 -12.45 -1.12
C ALA A 16 5.78 -13.19 0.12
N LEU A 17 5.30 -12.45 1.13
CA LEU A 17 4.76 -13.00 2.37
C LEU A 17 3.39 -13.66 2.16
N ILE A 18 2.52 -13.08 1.33
CA ILE A 18 1.26 -13.72 0.92
C ILE A 18 1.55 -14.98 0.09
N ALA A 19 2.49 -14.90 -0.86
CA ALA A 19 2.87 -16.04 -1.68
C ALA A 19 3.45 -17.20 -0.84
N SER A 20 4.27 -16.90 0.18
CA SER A 20 4.81 -17.93 1.06
C SER A 20 3.73 -18.61 1.91
N ALA A 21 2.74 -17.85 2.38
CA ALA A 21 1.60 -18.38 3.12
C ALA A 21 0.77 -19.36 2.27
N ILE A 22 0.56 -19.03 0.99
CA ILE A 22 -0.13 -19.91 0.04
C ILE A 22 0.67 -21.20 -0.17
N VAL A 23 1.98 -21.10 -0.41
CA VAL A 23 2.85 -22.28 -0.61
C VAL A 23 2.85 -23.18 0.63
N MET A 24 2.92 -22.61 1.83
CA MET A 24 2.81 -23.38 3.08
C MET A 24 1.45 -24.06 3.23
N ALA A 25 0.34 -23.41 2.87
CA ALA A 25 -0.99 -24.01 2.88
C ALA A 25 -1.05 -25.26 1.99
N PHE A 26 -0.55 -25.12 0.75
CA PHE A 26 -0.49 -26.23 -0.21
C PHE A 26 0.41 -27.36 0.28
N THR A 27 1.58 -27.02 0.83
CA THR A 27 2.54 -28.01 1.32
C THR A 27 1.98 -28.78 2.52
N SER A 28 1.31 -28.09 3.44
CA SER A 28 0.62 -28.71 4.58
C SER A 28 -0.45 -29.68 4.11
N PHE A 29 -1.30 -29.23 3.18
CA PHE A 29 -2.38 -30.05 2.65
C PHE A 29 -1.84 -31.31 1.94
N MET A 30 -0.77 -31.20 1.14
CA MET A 30 -0.18 -32.37 0.49
C MET A 30 0.54 -33.32 1.45
N THR A 31 1.09 -32.82 2.56
CA THR A 31 1.89 -33.64 3.49
C THR A 31 1.02 -34.37 4.50
N ILE A 32 0.00 -33.70 5.03
CA ILE A 32 -0.77 -34.17 6.20
C ILE A 32 -2.27 -34.33 5.88
N ASN A 33 -2.71 -34.02 4.65
CA ASN A 33 -4.13 -33.91 4.26
C ASN A 33 -4.96 -32.96 5.13
N ASP A 34 -4.28 -32.07 5.86
CA ASP A 34 -4.90 -31.09 6.74
C ASP A 34 -4.07 -29.81 6.77
N ILE A 35 -4.74 -28.68 7.02
CA ILE A 35 -4.11 -27.39 7.24
C ILE A 35 -4.09 -27.17 8.75
N THR A 36 -2.94 -27.45 9.37
CA THR A 36 -2.78 -27.31 10.81
C THR A 36 -3.12 -25.89 11.27
N SER A 37 -3.73 -25.77 12.44
CA SER A 37 -4.17 -24.50 13.04
C SER A 37 -3.11 -23.38 12.98
N GLY A 38 -1.83 -23.72 13.21
CA GLY A 38 -0.72 -22.76 13.13
C GLY A 38 -0.50 -22.18 11.72
N ILE A 39 -0.65 -23.00 10.67
CA ILE A 39 -0.50 -22.56 9.28
C ILE A 39 -1.71 -21.71 8.87
N ASN A 40 -2.92 -22.11 9.30
CA ASN A 40 -4.12 -21.33 9.04
C ASN A 40 -4.05 -19.93 9.70
N ALA A 41 -3.54 -19.87 10.94
CA ALA A 41 -3.28 -18.61 11.63
C ALA A 41 -2.21 -17.76 10.91
N TYR A 42 -1.13 -18.38 10.42
CA TYR A 42 -0.10 -17.70 9.65
C TYR A 42 -0.66 -17.08 8.35
N ILE A 43 -1.53 -17.81 7.63
CA ILE A 43 -2.22 -17.29 6.44
C ILE A 43 -3.07 -16.06 6.81
N GLY A 44 -3.82 -16.12 7.91
CA GLY A 44 -4.61 -14.99 8.40
C GLY A 44 -3.75 -13.74 8.67
N ILE A 45 -2.61 -13.92 9.35
CA ILE A 45 -1.67 -12.84 9.63
C ILE A 45 -1.05 -12.30 8.32
N ALA A 46 -0.68 -13.17 7.38
CA ALA A 46 -0.09 -12.79 6.11
C ALA A 46 -1.02 -11.92 5.26
N ILE A 47 -2.29 -12.33 5.13
CA ILE A 47 -3.31 -11.58 4.40
C ILE A 47 -3.61 -10.25 5.11
N SER A 48 -3.79 -10.28 6.43
CA SER A 48 -4.09 -9.07 7.21
C SER A 48 -2.96 -8.05 7.15
N GLY A 49 -1.70 -8.50 7.25
CA GLY A 49 -0.52 -7.66 7.12
C GLY A 49 -0.39 -7.06 5.72
N GLY A 50 -0.65 -7.86 4.67
CA GLY A 50 -0.71 -7.37 3.30
C GLY A 50 -1.77 -6.29 3.11
N LEU A 51 -3.01 -6.56 3.50
CA LEU A 51 -4.12 -5.61 3.42
C LEU A 51 -3.83 -4.32 4.19
N ALA A 52 -3.17 -4.39 5.35
CA ALA A 52 -2.77 -3.22 6.10
C ALA A 52 -1.74 -2.37 5.34
N ILE A 53 -0.71 -2.99 4.76
CA ILE A 53 0.31 -2.29 3.98
C ILE A 53 -0.31 -1.62 2.75
N PHE A 54 -1.12 -2.35 1.98
CA PHE A 54 -1.79 -1.81 0.79
C PHE A 54 -2.84 -0.76 1.15
N GLY A 55 -3.62 -0.97 2.21
CA GLY A 55 -4.69 -0.07 2.65
C GLY A 55 -4.16 1.26 3.16
N VAL A 56 -3.14 1.25 4.02
CA VAL A 56 -2.49 2.47 4.53
C VAL A 56 -1.81 3.24 3.40
N ALA A 57 -1.16 2.53 2.48
CA ALA A 57 -0.49 3.18 1.36
C ALA A 57 -1.49 3.83 0.38
N ALA A 58 -2.62 3.15 0.07
CA ALA A 58 -3.68 3.73 -0.74
C ALA A 58 -4.30 4.98 -0.08
N TYR A 59 -4.51 4.95 1.24
CA TYR A 59 -5.01 6.10 2.00
C TYR A 59 -4.05 7.29 1.96
N MET A 60 -2.75 7.06 2.19
CA MET A 60 -1.72 8.09 2.12
C MET A 60 -1.62 8.73 0.73
N VAL A 61 -1.64 7.92 -0.34
CA VAL A 61 -1.59 8.43 -1.72
C VAL A 61 -2.78 9.34 -2.02
N ASN A 62 -3.98 8.95 -1.56
CA ASN A 62 -5.18 9.76 -1.74
C ASN A 62 -5.07 11.12 -1.03
N GLN A 63 -4.61 11.12 0.22
CA GLN A 63 -4.41 12.36 1.00
C GLN A 63 -3.37 13.29 0.36
N VAL A 64 -2.22 12.76 -0.07
CA VAL A 64 -1.19 13.56 -0.75
C VAL A 64 -1.70 14.12 -2.08
N THR A 65 -2.54 13.37 -2.78
CA THR A 65 -3.15 13.82 -4.04
C THR A 65 -4.15 14.96 -3.82
N GLN A 66 -4.99 14.86 -2.79
CA GLN A 66 -5.91 15.94 -2.41
C GLN A 66 -5.15 17.21 -2.03
N PHE A 67 -4.14 17.08 -1.16
CA PHE A 67 -3.29 18.20 -0.74
C PHE A 67 -2.58 18.88 -1.92
N LYS A 68 -2.03 18.10 -2.87
CA LYS A 68 -1.42 18.66 -4.09
C LYS A 68 -2.42 19.40 -4.97
N THR A 69 -3.67 18.95 -5.00
CA THR A 69 -4.74 19.57 -5.80
C THR A 69 -5.18 20.88 -5.17
N GLU A 70 -5.28 20.92 -3.83
CA GLU A 70 -5.62 22.12 -3.07
C GLU A 70 -4.54 23.20 -3.21
N ILE A 71 -3.26 22.85 -3.01
CA ILE A 71 -2.15 23.79 -3.24
C ILE A 71 -2.15 24.34 -4.67
N ARG A 72 -2.40 23.49 -5.69
CA ARG A 72 -2.43 23.95 -7.08
C ARG A 72 -3.56 24.94 -7.32
N LYS A 73 -4.75 24.71 -6.74
CA LYS A 73 -5.87 25.65 -6.81
C LYS A 73 -5.50 27.00 -6.19
N GLU A 74 -4.97 27.01 -4.97
CA GLU A 74 -4.56 28.26 -4.32
C GLU A 74 -3.48 29.01 -5.12
N LEU A 75 -2.51 28.27 -5.68
CA LEU A 75 -1.45 28.87 -6.50
C LEU A 75 -1.98 29.48 -7.80
N ASP A 76 -2.96 28.83 -8.43
CA ASP A 76 -3.61 29.31 -9.65
C ASP A 76 -4.52 30.52 -9.38
N GLU A 77 -5.19 30.55 -8.22
CA GLU A 77 -5.97 31.71 -7.75
C GLU A 77 -5.07 32.91 -7.46
N MET A 78 -3.94 32.70 -6.74
CA MET A 78 -2.95 33.76 -6.51
C MET A 78 -2.34 34.28 -7.82
N LYS A 79 -2.04 33.39 -8.78
CA LYS A 79 -1.52 33.80 -10.09
C LYS A 79 -2.54 34.58 -10.91
N LYS A 80 -3.83 34.28 -10.80
CA LYS A 80 -4.90 35.05 -11.45
C LYS A 80 -5.05 36.44 -10.82
N GLY A 81 -5.11 36.52 -9.48
CA GLY A 81 -5.18 37.80 -8.77
C GLY A 81 -3.99 38.71 -9.06
N ALA A 82 -2.77 38.17 -9.12
CA ALA A 82 -1.56 38.93 -9.46
C ALA A 82 -1.49 39.37 -10.94
N LYS A 83 -2.31 38.79 -11.82
CA LYS A 83 -2.41 39.17 -13.23
C LYS A 83 -3.45 40.26 -13.47
N ASP A 84 -4.54 40.26 -12.69
CA ASP A 84 -5.55 41.32 -12.71
C ASP A 84 -5.03 42.64 -12.10
N GLU A 85 -4.13 42.59 -11.11
CA GLU A 85 -3.55 43.80 -10.50
C GLU A 85 -2.50 44.51 -11.39
N LYS A 86 -2.01 43.84 -12.45
CA LYS A 86 -1.00 44.39 -13.37
C LYS A 86 -1.56 44.95 -14.69
N ASN A 87 -2.87 44.96 -14.88
CA ASN A 87 -3.56 45.42 -16.09
C ASN A 87 -4.43 46.65 -15.78
#